data_AF-A0A2N3ALI2-F1
#
_entry.id   AF-A0A2N3ALI2-F1
#
_cell.length_a   1.000
_cell.length_b   1.000
_cell.length_c   1.000
_cell.angle_alpha   90.00
_cell.angle_beta   90.00
_cell.angle_gamma   90.00
#
_symmetry.space_group_name_H-M   'P 1'
#
loop_
_entity.id
_entity.type
_entity.pdbx_description
1 polymer ?
#
loop_
_entity_poly.entity_id
_entity_poly.type
_entity_poly.pdbx_seq_one_letter_code
_entity_poly.pdbx_strand_id
1 'polypeptide(L)'
;KLVGEDNKQVLYNIKKTYKAGKDLWIEIPVIPGYNDSEENFQDIANFLSPMKNGLRAELLKYGRHGIYKWRALGKNYPLLHLMPPSNRKIIALSKIIKSKGIKVDIS
;
A
#
# COMPACT_ATOMS: atom_id res chain seq x y z
N LYS A 1 15.27 6.13 -3.67
CA LYS A 1 14.45 6.48 -2.48
C LYS A 1 13.11 7.05 -2.98
N LEU A 2 11.97 6.43 -2.66
CA LEU A 2 10.65 6.84 -3.18
C LEU A 2 9.93 7.90 -2.33
N VAL A 3 10.22 7.94 -1.03
CA VAL A 3 9.68 8.91 -0.07
C VAL A 3 10.81 9.63 0.66
N GLY A 4 10.56 10.85 1.13
CA GLY A 4 11.60 11.68 1.78
C GLY A 4 12.07 11.16 3.14
N GLU A 5 11.19 10.47 3.86
CA GLU A 5 11.36 10.13 5.29
C GLU A 5 11.11 8.64 5.57
N ASP A 6 11.51 8.20 6.77
CA ASP A 6 11.20 6.88 7.32
C ASP A 6 9.71 6.74 7.69
N ASN A 7 9.17 5.53 7.68
CA ASN A 7 7.74 5.27 7.91
C ASN A 7 7.35 5.16 9.40
N LYS A 8 8.30 5.28 10.35
CA LYS A 8 8.05 5.17 11.80
C LYS A 8 6.88 6.01 12.28
N GLN A 9 6.77 7.26 11.82
CA GLN A 9 5.67 8.15 12.21
C GLN A 9 4.32 7.66 11.67
N VAL A 10 4.28 7.14 10.44
CA VAL A 10 3.08 6.56 9.83
C VAL A 10 2.63 5.35 10.64
N LEU A 11 3.54 4.43 10.95
CA LEU A 11 3.23 3.24 11.75
C LEU A 11 2.77 3.59 13.18
N TYR A 12 3.39 4.60 13.79
CA TYR A 12 2.95 5.13 15.09
C TYR A 12 1.53 5.71 15.01
N ASN A 13 1.23 6.51 13.99
CA ASN A 13 -0.09 7.11 13.81
C ASN A 13 -1.16 6.04 13.59
N ILE A 14 -0.91 5.02 12.77
CA ILE A 14 -1.84 3.89 12.58
C ILE A 14 -2.19 3.24 13.92
N LYS A 15 -1.18 2.89 14.72
CA LYS A 15 -1.39 2.29 16.06
C LYS A 15 -2.15 3.24 16.99
N LYS A 16 -1.81 4.53 16.99
CA LYS A 16 -2.44 5.53 17.86
C LYS A 16 -3.91 5.74 17.50
N THR A 17 -4.23 5.84 16.22
CA THR A 17 -5.60 6.01 15.73
C THR A 17 -6.46 4.80 16.06
N TYR A 18 -5.95 3.58 15.87
CA TYR A 18 -6.67 2.37 16.27
C TYR A 18 -6.93 2.33 17.79
N LYS A 19 -5.91 2.64 18.60
CA LYS A 19 -6.05 2.71 20.08
C LYS A 19 -7.06 3.76 20.54
N ALA A 20 -7.31 4.79 19.73
CA ALA A 20 -8.35 5.79 19.98
C ALA A 20 -9.77 5.29 19.61
N GLY A 21 -9.93 4.01 19.26
CA GLY A 21 -11.22 3.39 18.94
C GLY A 21 -11.77 3.82 17.57
N LYS A 22 -10.91 4.26 16.64
CA LYS A 22 -11.30 4.64 15.29
C LYS A 22 -11.07 3.51 14.31
N ASP A 23 -12.05 3.28 13.45
CA ASP A 23 -11.89 2.40 12.30
C ASP A 23 -10.87 2.98 11.32
N LEU A 24 -10.14 2.07 10.66
CA LEU A 24 -9.05 2.40 9.76
C LEU A 24 -9.32 1.85 8.36
N TRP A 25 -9.05 2.70 7.37
CA TRP A 25 -8.89 2.30 5.98
C TRP A 25 -7.43 2.53 5.58
N ILE A 26 -6.70 1.44 5.34
CA ILE A 26 -5.29 1.50 4.94
C ILE A 26 -5.17 1.24 3.45
N GLU A 27 -4.85 2.28 2.69
CA GLU A 27 -4.55 2.18 1.26
C GLU A 27 -3.08 1.82 1.04
N ILE A 28 -2.84 0.83 0.19
CA ILE A 28 -1.51 0.30 -0.12
C ILE A 28 -1.30 0.36 -1.64
N PRO A 29 -0.66 1.43 -2.16
CA PRO A 29 -0.23 1.47 -3.56
C PRO A 29 0.80 0.37 -3.83
N VAL A 30 0.53 -0.50 -4.80
CA VAL A 30 1.43 -1.57 -5.19
C VAL A 30 2.26 -1.15 -6.39
N ILE A 31 3.55 -0.93 -6.16
CA ILE A 31 4.52 -0.43 -7.13
C ILE A 31 5.50 -1.57 -7.47
N PRO A 32 5.47 -2.08 -8.71
CA PRO A 32 6.32 -3.21 -9.13
C PRO A 32 7.80 -2.94 -8.96
N GLY A 33 8.51 -3.87 -8.31
CA GLY A 33 9.94 -3.80 -8.03
C GLY A 33 10.31 -2.96 -6.80
N TYR A 34 9.34 -2.40 -6.08
CA TYR A 34 9.60 -1.55 -4.91
C TYR A 34 8.97 -2.11 -3.63
N ASN A 35 7.66 -2.40 -3.64
CA ASN A 35 6.96 -2.89 -2.45
C ASN A 35 6.06 -4.10 -2.73
N ASP A 36 6.15 -4.70 -3.91
CA ASP A 36 5.31 -5.81 -4.35
C ASP A 36 5.91 -7.20 -4.06
N SER A 37 6.90 -7.28 -3.18
CA SER A 37 7.42 -8.57 -2.69
C SER A 37 6.43 -9.23 -1.73
N GLU A 38 6.40 -10.57 -1.72
CA GLU A 38 5.56 -11.32 -0.78
C GLU A 38 5.99 -11.11 0.67
N GLU A 39 7.30 -10.99 0.92
CA GLU A 39 7.89 -10.67 2.22
C GLU A 39 7.35 -9.34 2.76
N ASN A 40 7.38 -8.27 1.95
CA ASN A 40 6.86 -6.97 2.37
C ASN A 40 5.36 -7.04 2.68
N PHE A 41 4.60 -7.82 1.91
CA PHE A 41 3.17 -8.04 2.18
C PHE A 41 2.93 -8.90 3.42
N GLN A 42 3.83 -9.82 3.75
CA GLN A 42 3.77 -10.60 4.98
C GLN A 42 4.02 -9.70 6.19
N ASP A 43 4.97 -8.78 6.10
CA ASP A 43 5.26 -7.79 7.14
C ASP A 43 4.09 -6.82 7.34
N ILE A 44 3.51 -6.31 6.26
CA ILE A 44 2.29 -5.49 6.31
C ILE A 44 1.16 -6.27 6.99
N ALA A 45 0.92 -7.52 6.57
CA ALA A 45 -0.15 -8.34 7.14
C ALA A 45 0.06 -8.60 8.65
N ASN A 46 1.30 -8.88 9.07
CA ASN A 46 1.67 -9.06 10.47
C ASN A 46 1.52 -7.77 11.29
N PHE A 47 1.88 -6.63 10.71
CA PHE A 47 1.71 -5.33 11.37
C PHE A 47 0.22 -4.98 11.58
N LEU A 48 -0.63 -5.28 10.60
CA LEU A 48 -2.06 -4.96 10.64
C LEU A 48 -2.90 -5.98 11.43
N SER A 49 -2.46 -7.22 11.56
CA SER A 49 -3.27 -8.29 12.17
C SER A 49 -3.78 -8.02 13.59
N PRO A 50 -3.04 -7.33 14.49
CA PRO A 50 -3.56 -6.98 15.81
C PRO A 50 -4.75 -5.99 15.78
N MET A 51 -4.99 -5.33 14.64
CA MET A 51 -6.00 -4.29 14.45
C MET A 51 -7.17 -4.74 13.55
N LYS A 52 -7.22 -6.04 13.18
CA LYS A 52 -8.13 -6.60 12.16
C LYS A 52 -9.63 -6.31 12.35
N ASN A 53 -10.10 -6.10 13.60
CA ASN A 53 -11.52 -5.94 13.91
C ASN A 53 -12.09 -4.55 13.59
N GLY A 54 -11.24 -3.56 13.31
CA GLY A 54 -11.65 -2.20 12.91
C GLY A 54 -10.84 -1.70 11.73
N LEU A 55 -10.33 -2.62 10.89
CA LEU A 55 -9.42 -2.28 9.81
C LEU A 55 -9.85 -2.96 8.51
N ARG A 56 -9.90 -2.16 7.44
CA ARG A 56 -9.88 -2.65 6.07
C ARG A 56 -8.62 -2.16 5.35
N ALA A 57 -8.10 -3.00 4.48
CA ALA A 57 -7.01 -2.63 3.59
C ALA A 57 -7.52 -2.52 2.14
N GLU A 58 -6.94 -1.65 1.36
CA GLU A 58 -7.21 -1.53 -0.06
C GLU A 58 -5.90 -1.52 -0.84
N LEU A 59 -5.76 -2.45 -1.79
CA LEU A 59 -4.60 -2.50 -2.67
C LEU A 59 -4.89 -1.67 -3.91
N LEU A 60 -4.12 -0.60 -4.09
CA LEU A 60 -4.22 0.28 -5.25
C LEU A 60 -3.19 -0.14 -6.30
N LYS A 61 -3.65 -0.45 -7.50
CA LYS A 61 -2.73 -0.70 -8.63
C LYS A 61 -2.00 0.59 -8.98
N TYR A 62 -0.67 0.52 -9.00
CA TYR A 62 0.10 1.64 -9.53
C TYR A 62 -0.36 2.00 -10.94
N GLY A 63 -0.80 3.24 -11.12
CA GLY A 63 -1.28 3.80 -12.37
C GLY A 63 -0.42 4.98 -12.82
N ARG A 64 -0.33 5.15 -14.14
CA ARG A 64 0.48 6.21 -14.77
C ARG A 64 -0.28 7.53 -14.99
N HIS A 65 -1.46 7.67 -14.36
CA HIS A 65 -2.35 8.82 -14.55
C HIS A 65 -1.74 10.15 -14.08
N GLY A 66 -0.82 10.16 -13.12
CA GLY A 66 -0.21 11.39 -12.58
C GLY A 66 0.92 11.98 -13.42
N ILE A 67 1.38 11.30 -14.48
CA ILE A 67 2.58 11.67 -15.24
C ILE A 67 2.44 13.05 -15.90
N TYR A 68 1.24 13.43 -16.35
CA TYR A 68 1.02 14.74 -16.98
C TYR A 68 1.31 15.90 -16.04
N LYS A 69 1.09 15.75 -14.72
CA LYS A 69 1.39 16.80 -13.72
C LYS A 69 2.88 17.05 -13.61
N TRP A 70 3.70 16.01 -13.71
CA TRP A 70 5.16 16.13 -13.71
C TRP A 70 5.64 16.88 -14.95
N ARG A 71 5.10 16.52 -16.12
CA ARG A 71 5.39 17.21 -17.38
C ARG A 71 5.00 18.69 -17.34
N ALA A 72 3.83 19.02 -16.79
CA ALA A 72 3.37 20.40 -16.65
C ALA A 72 4.28 21.26 -15.75
N LEU A 73 4.95 20.63 -14.78
CA LEU A 73 5.93 21.29 -13.91
C LEU A 73 7.36 21.29 -14.50
N GLY A 74 7.55 20.86 -15.75
CA GLY A 74 8.86 20.73 -16.38
C GLY A 74 9.75 19.67 -15.72
N LYS A 75 9.17 18.70 -14.99
CA LYS A 75 9.90 17.66 -14.26
C LYS A 75 9.82 16.31 -14.96
N ASN A 76 10.93 15.59 -14.94
CA ASN A 76 10.98 14.19 -15.37
C ASN A 76 10.38 13.28 -14.30
N TYR A 77 9.50 12.36 -14.72
CA TYR A 77 8.89 11.40 -13.80
C TYR A 77 9.74 10.13 -13.70
N PRO A 78 10.29 9.78 -12.52
CA PRO A 78 11.28 8.72 -12.39
C PRO A 78 10.73 7.31 -12.67
N LEU A 79 9.42 7.11 -12.58
CA LEU A 79 8.76 5.80 -12.70
C LEU A 79 8.03 5.60 -14.04
N LEU A 80 8.39 6.37 -15.06
CA LEU A 80 7.83 6.28 -16.42
C LEU A 80 7.93 4.88 -17.04
N HIS A 81 9.02 4.17 -16.73
CA HIS A 81 9.33 2.83 -17.25
C HIS A 81 8.53 1.71 -16.59
N LEU A 82 7.88 1.95 -15.44
CA LEU A 82 7.13 0.92 -14.75
C LEU A 82 5.78 0.66 -15.43
N MET A 83 5.46 -0.62 -15.57
CA MET A 83 4.11 -1.06 -15.92
C MET A 83 3.28 -1.29 -14.65
N PRO A 84 1.95 -1.10 -14.70
CA PRO A 84 1.07 -1.51 -13.61
C PRO A 84 1.24 -2.99 -13.25
N PRO A 85 1.07 -3.37 -11.97
CA PRO A 85 1.10 -4.77 -11.55
C PRO A 85 -0.03 -5.56 -12.23
N SER A 86 0.24 -6.82 -12.57
CA SER A 86 -0.79 -7.69 -13.16
C SER A 86 -1.89 -8.01 -12.15
N ASN A 87 -3.11 -8.27 -12.65
CA ASN A 87 -4.22 -8.69 -11.78
C ASN A 87 -3.86 -9.93 -10.95
N ARG A 88 -3.15 -10.90 -11.54
CA ARG A 88 -2.67 -12.10 -10.84
C ARG A 88 -1.78 -11.75 -9.64
N LYS A 89 -0.84 -10.82 -9.82
CA LYS A 89 0.08 -10.37 -8.77
C LYS A 89 -0.69 -9.69 -7.62
N ILE A 90 -1.57 -8.76 -7.95
CA ILE A 90 -2.38 -8.05 -6.93
C ILE A 90 -3.28 -9.01 -6.15
N ILE A 91 -3.93 -9.94 -6.85
CA ILE A 91 -4.77 -10.96 -6.20
C ILE A 91 -3.91 -11.82 -5.26
N ALA A 92 -2.73 -12.26 -5.69
CA ALA A 92 -1.81 -13.03 -4.84
C ALA A 92 -1.42 -12.26 -3.57
N LEU A 93 -1.02 -10.99 -3.71
CA LEU A 93 -0.66 -10.13 -2.58
C LEU A 93 -1.84 -9.88 -1.64
N SER A 94 -3.05 -9.67 -2.18
CA SER A 94 -4.26 -9.50 -1.38
C SER A 94 -4.56 -10.72 -0.49
N LYS A 95 -4.27 -11.94 -0.97
CA LYS A 95 -4.50 -13.18 -0.22
C LYS A 95 -3.63 -13.26 1.03
N ILE A 96 -2.42 -12.69 1.00
CA ILE A 96 -1.51 -12.66 2.15
C ILE A 96 -2.16 -11.87 3.29
N ILE A 97 -2.69 -10.68 3.01
CA ILE A 97 -3.36 -9.86 4.03
C ILE A 97 -4.69 -10.51 4.47
N LYS A 98 -5.48 -11.04 3.53
CA LYS A 98 -6.73 -11.77 3.83
C LYS A 98 -6.50 -12.97 4.75
N SER A 99 -5.36 -13.66 4.64
CA SER A 99 -5.01 -14.80 5.50
C SER A 99 -4.94 -14.46 7.00
N LYS A 100 -4.75 -13.18 7.35
CA LYS A 100 -4.77 -12.70 8.74
C LYS A 100 -6.17 -12.31 9.23
N GLY A 101 -7.21 -12.54 8.43
CA GLY A 101 -8.60 -12.20 8.75
C GLY A 101 -8.93 -10.72 8.56
N ILE A 102 -8.15 -10.00 7.76
CA ILE A 102 -8.38 -8.58 7.43
C ILE A 102 -9.22 -8.49 6.16
N LYS A 103 -10.19 -7.57 6.12
CA LYS A 103 -10.97 -7.27 4.89
C LYS A 103 -10.07 -6.53 3.89
N VAL A 104 -10.06 -6.98 2.64
CA VAL A 104 -9.20 -6.40 1.60
C VAL A 104 -9.96 -6.16 0.30
N ASP A 105 -9.95 -4.91 -0.14
CA ASP A 105 -10.45 -4.43 -1.43
C ASP A 105 -9.29 -4.24 -2.42
N ILE A 106 -9.60 -4.24 -3.72
CA ILE A 106 -8.63 -4.05 -4.80
C ILE A 106 -9.20 -3.03 -5.78
N SER A 107 -8.44 -1.97 -6.06
CA SER A 107 -8.78 -0.89 -6.99
C SER A 107 -7.69 -0.66 -8.04
#